data_AF-A0A382QEA1-F1
#
_entry.id   AF-A0A382QEA1-F1
#
_cell.length_a   1.000
_cell.length_b   1.000
_cell.length_c   1.000
_cell.angle_alpha   90.00
_cell.angle_beta   90.00
_cell.angle_gamma   90.00
#
_symmetry.space_group_name_H-M   'P 1'
#
loop_
_entity.id
_entity.type
_entity.pdbx_description
1 polymer ?
#
loop_
_entity_poly.entity_id
_entity_poly.type
_entity_poly.pdbx_seq_one_letter_code
_entity_poly.pdbx_strand_id
1 'polypeptide(L)'
;TNGLVVETKETLDPTEYPTVALKCVEQCPSAASINTTAAAAVALSMETEGYPYVVSPFDPANWPIIASGEFAGEHYNGILASDVKTYTFDGLTVKDATGTAMGFAASVTEAAVGDASYYWPWDGGASYGDTIKWGVRTGRLVPEADLAKLDCPRSSEDATQYRDDHPIHGKDAATTPRYCMDAFWDPTYNLNEWYEIRFGITQWDRQSYVVDQSNSAYISFARPKMLRYQVPDDAVKYGDDAGKNVRLEFGGFGDLWGIPGEVIDTLTGESLGEFHHGDWKDTYRYVSRFIIEAHNGVDPVLTDPNDDAITYKVKALQGEEFLLNKPAVVGT
;
A
#
# COMPACT_ATOMS: atom_id res chain seq x y z
N THR A 1 -18.83 22.29 -5.19
CA THR A 1 -17.83 22.52 -4.11
C THR A 1 -16.51 22.01 -4.65
N ASN A 2 -15.56 22.89 -4.98
CA ASN A 2 -14.28 22.49 -5.59
C ASN A 2 -13.32 21.99 -4.48
N GLY A 3 -13.60 20.83 -3.93
CA GLY A 3 -12.71 20.18 -2.95
C GLY A 3 -11.48 19.58 -3.64
N LEU A 4 -10.34 19.60 -2.96
CA LEU A 4 -9.18 18.80 -3.33
C LEU A 4 -9.53 17.33 -3.12
N VAL A 5 -9.39 16.52 -4.16
CA VAL A 5 -9.45 15.05 -4.04
C VAL A 5 -8.16 14.61 -3.37
N VAL A 6 -8.27 13.95 -2.22
CA VAL A 6 -7.13 13.39 -1.49
C VAL A 6 -7.14 11.89 -1.73
N GLU A 7 -6.02 11.37 -2.24
CA GLU A 7 -5.82 9.94 -2.47
C GLU A 7 -4.83 9.41 -1.42
N THR A 8 -5.27 8.42 -0.65
CA THR A 8 -4.42 7.70 0.31
C THR A 8 -4.09 6.34 -0.28
N LYS A 9 -2.81 5.95 -0.27
CA LYS A 9 -2.35 4.65 -0.74
C LYS A 9 -1.83 3.83 0.42
N GLU A 10 -2.29 2.59 0.52
CA GLU A 10 -1.82 1.63 1.50
C GLU A 10 -1.49 0.30 0.80
N THR A 11 -0.41 -0.34 1.23
CA THR A 11 -0.12 -1.73 0.85
C THR A 11 -0.83 -2.64 1.83
N LEU A 12 -1.64 -3.57 1.34
CA LEU A 12 -2.41 -4.48 2.18
C LEU A 12 -1.52 -5.61 2.74
N ASP A 13 -1.80 -6.02 3.97
CA ASP A 13 -1.28 -7.27 4.50
C ASP A 13 -2.07 -8.47 3.94
N PRO A 14 -1.49 -9.68 3.82
CA PRO A 14 -2.17 -10.84 3.23
C PRO A 14 -3.48 -11.22 3.92
N THR A 15 -3.61 -10.91 5.21
CA THR A 15 -4.83 -11.11 6.00
C THR A 15 -5.96 -10.14 5.65
N GLU A 16 -5.64 -9.03 4.98
CA GLU A 16 -6.55 -7.96 4.56
C GLU A 16 -6.83 -8.01 3.05
N TYR A 17 -6.26 -8.98 2.34
CA TYR A 17 -6.54 -9.14 0.92
C TYR A 17 -8.05 -9.37 0.69
N PRO A 18 -8.61 -8.82 -0.41
CA PRO A 18 -10.03 -8.98 -0.71
C PRO A 18 -10.43 -10.45 -0.76
N THR A 19 -11.47 -10.79 0.02
CA THR A 19 -12.09 -12.13 0.01
C THR A 19 -13.05 -12.33 -1.15
N VAL A 20 -13.32 -11.26 -1.90
CA VAL A 20 -14.19 -11.23 -3.07
C VAL A 20 -13.37 -11.11 -4.34
N ALA A 21 -13.95 -11.54 -5.47
CA ALA A 21 -13.34 -11.32 -6.77
C ALA A 21 -13.29 -9.83 -7.10
N LEU A 22 -12.17 -9.38 -7.64
CA LEU A 22 -11.99 -8.02 -8.13
C LEU A 22 -12.17 -7.98 -9.65
N LYS A 23 -12.77 -6.89 -10.11
CA LYS A 23 -13.02 -6.59 -11.51
C LYS A 23 -12.12 -5.46 -11.95
N CYS A 24 -11.49 -5.66 -13.09
CA CYS A 24 -10.55 -4.73 -13.66
C CYS A 24 -11.08 -4.30 -15.02
N VAL A 25 -11.18 -2.99 -15.20
CA VAL A 25 -11.76 -2.38 -16.40
C VAL A 25 -10.73 -1.76 -17.33
N GLU A 26 -9.48 -1.64 -16.88
CA GLU A 26 -8.40 -1.01 -17.63
C GLU A 26 -7.04 -1.66 -17.35
N GLN A 27 -6.16 -1.74 -18.35
CA GLN A 27 -4.79 -2.27 -18.20
C GLN A 27 -4.76 -3.62 -17.48
N CYS A 28 -5.66 -4.53 -17.83
CA CYS A 28 -5.78 -5.78 -17.11
C CYS A 28 -4.96 -6.87 -17.81
N PRO A 29 -3.82 -7.31 -17.24
CA PRO A 29 -3.05 -8.43 -17.75
C PRO A 29 -3.71 -9.78 -17.42
N SER A 30 -3.29 -10.83 -18.11
CA SER A 30 -3.61 -12.22 -17.78
C SER A 30 -2.32 -12.98 -17.46
N ALA A 31 -2.44 -14.17 -16.88
CA ALA A 31 -1.26 -15.01 -16.65
C ALA A 31 -0.59 -15.38 -17.99
N ALA A 32 -1.40 -15.60 -19.03
CA ALA A 32 -0.92 -15.88 -20.38
C ALA A 32 -0.15 -14.70 -20.99
N SER A 33 -0.69 -13.47 -20.90
CA SER A 33 -0.05 -12.29 -21.50
C SER A 33 1.23 -11.88 -20.76
N ILE A 34 1.28 -11.99 -19.42
CA ILE A 34 2.51 -11.78 -18.65
C ILE A 34 3.60 -12.78 -19.06
N ASN A 35 3.27 -14.06 -19.12
CA ASN A 35 4.24 -15.10 -19.47
C ASN A 35 4.71 -14.97 -20.93
N THR A 36 3.83 -14.61 -21.86
CA THR A 36 4.20 -14.39 -23.27
C THR A 36 5.16 -13.21 -23.41
N THR A 37 4.87 -12.10 -22.71
CA THR A 37 5.71 -10.90 -22.65
C THR A 37 7.10 -11.23 -22.08
N ALA A 38 7.14 -11.96 -20.97
CA ALA A 38 8.39 -12.38 -20.33
C ALA A 38 9.21 -13.32 -21.21
N ALA A 39 8.57 -14.31 -21.86
CA ALA A 39 9.26 -15.24 -22.75
C ALA A 39 9.87 -14.53 -23.96
N ALA A 40 9.15 -13.56 -24.55
CA ALA A 40 9.67 -12.73 -25.63
C ALA A 40 10.88 -11.89 -25.19
N ALA A 41 10.84 -11.35 -23.97
CA ALA A 41 11.95 -10.58 -23.40
C ALA A 41 13.20 -11.43 -23.19
N VAL A 42 13.04 -12.64 -22.63
CA VAL A 42 14.13 -13.60 -22.44
C VAL A 42 14.74 -14.04 -23.77
N ALA A 43 13.93 -14.20 -24.82
CA ALA A 43 14.44 -14.56 -26.14
C ALA A 43 15.29 -13.44 -26.77
N LEU A 44 14.88 -12.17 -26.61
CA LEU A 44 15.55 -11.03 -27.24
C LEU A 44 16.80 -10.54 -26.50
N SER A 45 16.85 -10.70 -25.17
CA SER A 45 18.02 -10.33 -24.36
C SER A 45 19.28 -11.14 -24.71
N MET A 46 19.12 -12.26 -25.41
CA MET A 46 20.21 -13.12 -25.86
C MET A 46 20.78 -12.74 -27.24
N GLU A 47 20.10 -11.88 -28.03
CA GLU A 47 20.40 -11.72 -29.46
C GLU A 47 20.67 -10.28 -29.94
N THR A 48 20.42 -9.23 -29.14
CA THR A 48 20.41 -7.85 -29.65
C THR A 48 21.10 -6.82 -28.74
N GLU A 49 22.01 -6.01 -29.29
CA GLU A 49 22.46 -4.75 -28.66
C GLU A 49 21.34 -3.70 -28.82
N GLY A 50 20.69 -3.30 -27.73
CA GLY A 50 19.64 -2.28 -27.72
C GLY A 50 18.61 -2.48 -26.60
N TYR A 51 17.58 -1.63 -26.55
CA TYR A 51 16.40 -1.80 -25.71
C TYR A 51 15.31 -2.55 -26.52
N PRO A 52 15.23 -3.89 -26.45
CA PRO A 52 14.30 -4.63 -27.30
C PRO A 52 12.86 -4.39 -26.86
N TYR A 53 11.98 -4.16 -27.83
CA TYR A 53 10.54 -4.06 -27.59
C TYR A 53 9.86 -5.41 -27.79
N VAL A 54 9.02 -5.79 -26.83
CA VAL A 54 8.23 -7.02 -26.87
C VAL A 54 6.74 -6.74 -26.84
N VAL A 55 5.95 -7.81 -27.01
CA VAL A 55 4.49 -7.76 -26.91
C VAL A 55 4.03 -7.22 -25.55
N SER A 56 2.92 -6.47 -25.55
CA SER A 56 2.31 -5.93 -24.33
C SER A 56 1.76 -7.03 -23.41
N PRO A 57 1.89 -6.88 -22.07
CA PRO A 57 1.27 -7.79 -21.12
C PRO A 57 -0.23 -7.52 -20.92
N PHE A 58 -0.79 -6.47 -21.54
CA PHE A 58 -2.18 -6.06 -21.37
C PHE A 58 -3.06 -6.55 -22.51
N ASP A 59 -4.31 -6.88 -22.20
CA ASP A 59 -5.31 -7.22 -23.22
C ASP A 59 -5.71 -5.95 -24.00
N PRO A 60 -5.52 -5.90 -25.33
CA PRO A 60 -5.87 -4.74 -26.14
C PRO A 60 -7.38 -4.44 -26.16
N ALA A 61 -8.25 -5.41 -25.85
CA ALA A 61 -9.70 -5.19 -25.74
C ALA A 61 -10.10 -4.55 -24.39
N ASN A 62 -9.22 -4.59 -23.39
CA ASN A 62 -9.47 -4.05 -22.05
C ASN A 62 -8.85 -2.64 -21.90
N TRP A 63 -9.17 -1.77 -22.85
CA TRP A 63 -8.60 -0.43 -22.91
C TRP A 63 -9.58 0.52 -23.60
N PRO A 64 -9.65 1.82 -23.24
CA PRO A 64 -10.58 2.78 -23.81
C PRO A 64 -10.06 3.30 -25.16
N ILE A 65 -9.56 2.39 -26.01
CA ILE A 65 -9.07 2.67 -27.36
C ILE A 65 -9.85 1.82 -28.33
N ILE A 66 -10.32 2.45 -29.40
CA ILE A 66 -11.11 1.81 -30.43
C ILE A 66 -10.20 0.82 -31.20
N ALA A 67 -10.52 -0.47 -31.13
CA ALA A 67 -9.66 -1.53 -31.69
C ALA A 67 -9.69 -1.64 -33.23
N SER A 68 -10.76 -1.16 -33.89
CA SER A 68 -10.94 -1.36 -35.33
C SER A 68 -11.89 -0.33 -35.96
N GLY A 69 -11.94 -0.28 -37.29
CA GLY A 69 -12.78 0.66 -38.05
C GLY A 69 -12.08 1.99 -38.37
N GLU A 70 -12.85 2.97 -38.82
CA GLU A 70 -12.34 4.30 -39.22
C GLU A 70 -11.67 5.06 -38.06
N PHE A 71 -12.13 4.82 -36.83
CA PHE A 71 -11.63 5.45 -35.61
C PHE A 71 -10.60 4.58 -34.85
N ALA A 72 -10.03 3.56 -35.51
CA ALA A 72 -9.07 2.67 -34.86
C ALA A 72 -7.87 3.44 -34.30
N GLY A 73 -7.53 3.19 -33.03
CA GLY A 73 -6.46 3.87 -32.31
C GLY A 73 -6.88 5.14 -31.57
N GLU A 74 -8.11 5.64 -31.78
CA GLU A 74 -8.63 6.79 -31.05
C GLU A 74 -9.10 6.41 -29.63
N HIS A 75 -8.88 7.32 -28.69
CA HIS A 75 -9.35 7.16 -27.31
C HIS A 75 -10.84 7.47 -27.21
N TYR A 76 -11.59 6.52 -26.67
CA TYR A 76 -13.00 6.69 -26.34
C TYR A 76 -13.29 6.03 -25.01
N ASN A 77 -13.80 6.81 -24.05
CA ASN A 77 -14.03 6.30 -22.70
C ASN A 77 -15.13 5.23 -22.69
N GLY A 78 -14.88 4.15 -21.94
CA GLY A 78 -15.78 3.03 -21.80
C GLY A 78 -15.28 1.76 -22.49
N ILE A 79 -15.17 0.66 -21.74
CA ILE A 79 -14.98 -0.69 -22.30
C ILE A 79 -16.29 -1.46 -22.23
N LEU A 80 -16.47 -2.48 -23.07
CA LEU A 80 -17.64 -3.37 -22.97
C LEU A 80 -17.57 -4.20 -21.68
N ALA A 81 -18.73 -4.52 -21.13
CA ALA A 81 -18.83 -5.41 -19.98
C ALA A 81 -18.19 -6.79 -20.23
N SER A 82 -18.17 -7.26 -21.48
CA SER A 82 -17.50 -8.50 -21.89
C SER A 82 -15.98 -8.47 -21.76
N ASP A 83 -15.39 -7.28 -21.77
CA ASP A 83 -13.94 -7.08 -21.77
C ASP A 83 -13.38 -6.85 -20.36
N VAL A 84 -14.24 -6.77 -19.36
CA VAL A 84 -13.87 -6.71 -17.94
C VAL A 84 -13.14 -7.99 -17.54
N LYS A 85 -11.97 -7.82 -16.90
CA LYS A 85 -11.20 -8.95 -16.38
C LYS A 85 -11.51 -9.18 -14.92
N THR A 86 -11.40 -10.43 -14.49
CA THR A 86 -11.67 -10.86 -13.11
C THR A 86 -10.43 -11.45 -12.49
N TYR A 87 -10.14 -11.08 -11.25
CA TYR A 87 -9.07 -11.64 -10.44
C TYR A 87 -9.62 -12.18 -9.13
N THR A 88 -9.04 -13.29 -8.67
CA THR A 88 -9.38 -13.94 -7.40
C THR A 88 -8.12 -14.17 -6.58
N PHE A 89 -8.28 -14.19 -5.25
CA PHE A 89 -7.19 -14.30 -4.29
C PHE A 89 -7.28 -15.63 -3.54
N ASP A 90 -6.16 -16.31 -3.44
CA ASP A 90 -5.97 -17.56 -2.70
C ASP A 90 -4.68 -17.43 -1.87
N GLY A 91 -4.82 -16.85 -0.68
CA GLY A 91 -3.69 -16.35 0.10
C GLY A 91 -2.90 -15.31 -0.71
N LEU A 92 -1.61 -15.56 -0.91
CA LEU A 92 -0.71 -14.71 -1.71
C LEU A 92 -0.86 -14.91 -3.23
N THR A 93 -1.60 -15.94 -3.66
CA THR A 93 -1.74 -16.25 -5.07
C THR A 93 -2.91 -15.49 -5.66
N VAL A 94 -2.63 -14.60 -6.61
CA VAL A 94 -3.66 -14.00 -7.46
C VAL A 94 -3.89 -14.92 -8.65
N LYS A 95 -5.15 -15.16 -9.01
CA LYS A 95 -5.53 -15.95 -10.20
C LYS A 95 -6.38 -15.10 -11.14
N ASP A 96 -6.20 -15.25 -12.45
CA ASP A 96 -7.09 -14.65 -13.45
C ASP A 96 -8.41 -15.44 -13.60
N ALA A 97 -9.27 -15.00 -14.52
CA ALA A 97 -10.56 -15.62 -14.80
C ALA A 97 -10.48 -17.10 -15.26
N THR A 98 -9.31 -17.56 -15.71
CA THR A 98 -9.09 -18.97 -16.09
C THR A 98 -8.75 -19.85 -14.88
N GLY A 99 -8.53 -19.24 -13.70
CA GLY A 99 -8.03 -19.91 -12.51
C GLY A 99 -6.51 -20.10 -12.51
N THR A 100 -5.80 -19.52 -13.49
CA THR A 100 -4.34 -19.61 -13.60
C THR A 100 -3.68 -18.61 -12.67
N ALA A 101 -2.67 -19.06 -11.91
CA ALA A 101 -1.87 -18.19 -11.07
C ALA A 101 -1.16 -17.10 -11.90
N MET A 102 -1.34 -15.86 -11.47
CA MET A 102 -0.73 -14.67 -12.05
C MET A 102 0.73 -14.54 -11.60
N GLY A 103 1.48 -13.77 -12.39
CA GLY A 103 2.88 -13.45 -12.10
C GLY A 103 3.85 -14.09 -13.08
N PHE A 104 5.12 -13.77 -12.89
CA PHE A 104 6.21 -14.29 -13.70
C PHE A 104 6.61 -15.69 -13.25
N ALA A 105 6.86 -16.58 -14.21
CA ALA A 105 7.44 -17.89 -13.90
C ALA A 105 8.76 -17.73 -13.10
N ALA A 106 8.99 -18.61 -12.13
CA ALA A 106 10.17 -18.53 -11.25
C ALA A 106 11.52 -18.60 -12.00
N SER A 107 11.53 -19.16 -13.21
CA SER A 107 12.70 -19.20 -14.09
C SER A 107 13.04 -17.86 -14.74
N VAL A 108 12.09 -16.91 -14.79
CA VAL A 108 12.31 -15.58 -15.33
C VAL A 108 13.01 -14.74 -14.25
N THR A 109 14.19 -14.23 -14.58
CA THR A 109 15.01 -13.40 -13.69
C THR A 109 15.21 -12.01 -14.29
N GLU A 110 15.54 -11.03 -13.44
CA GLU A 110 15.85 -9.66 -13.87
C GLU A 110 16.97 -9.64 -14.93
N ALA A 111 18.02 -10.43 -14.71
CA ALA A 111 19.13 -10.58 -15.66
C ALA A 111 18.67 -11.18 -16.99
N ALA A 112 17.71 -12.10 -16.97
CA ALA A 112 17.21 -12.75 -18.18
C ALA A 112 16.33 -11.82 -19.02
N VAL A 113 15.57 -10.91 -18.42
CA VAL A 113 14.74 -9.94 -19.18
C VAL A 113 15.51 -8.66 -19.57
N GLY A 114 16.60 -8.34 -18.85
CA GLY A 114 17.42 -7.16 -19.11
C GLY A 114 16.59 -5.86 -19.10
N ASP A 115 16.84 -5.00 -20.09
CA ASP A 115 16.10 -3.76 -20.30
C ASP A 115 15.01 -3.89 -21.37
N ALA A 116 14.49 -5.11 -21.60
CA ALA A 116 13.37 -5.32 -22.50
C ALA A 116 12.16 -4.49 -22.05
N SER A 117 11.58 -3.78 -23.00
CA SER A 117 10.44 -2.90 -22.80
C SER A 117 9.24 -3.44 -23.54
N TYR A 118 8.04 -3.19 -23.04
CA TYR A 118 6.82 -3.39 -23.80
C TYR A 118 6.18 -2.03 -24.05
N TYR A 119 5.42 -1.94 -25.13
CA TYR A 119 4.58 -0.78 -25.33
C TYR A 119 3.20 -0.99 -24.72
N TRP A 120 2.60 0.10 -24.28
CA TRP A 120 1.17 0.09 -23.97
C TRP A 120 0.40 -0.26 -25.25
N PRO A 121 -0.76 -0.93 -25.15
CA PRO A 121 -1.52 -1.36 -26.32
C PRO A 121 -2.07 -0.20 -27.18
N TRP A 122 -1.89 1.06 -26.78
CA TRP A 122 -2.35 2.23 -27.54
C TRP A 122 -1.44 2.56 -28.73
N ASP A 123 -1.99 3.13 -29.81
CA ASP A 123 -1.26 3.58 -31.02
C ASP A 123 -0.33 2.50 -31.62
N GLY A 124 -0.76 1.24 -31.60
CA GLY A 124 0.05 0.11 -32.07
C GLY A 124 1.36 -0.09 -31.29
N GLY A 125 1.47 0.51 -30.11
CA GLY A 125 2.68 0.56 -29.31
C GLY A 125 3.72 1.57 -29.78
N ALA A 126 3.35 2.69 -30.40
CA ALA A 126 4.37 3.58 -30.99
C ALA A 126 5.00 4.58 -30.01
N SER A 127 4.34 4.94 -28.90
CA SER A 127 4.66 6.18 -28.19
C SER A 127 4.95 6.06 -26.69
N TYR A 128 4.54 4.98 -26.03
CA TYR A 128 4.72 4.86 -24.58
C TYR A 128 4.83 3.40 -24.18
N GLY A 129 5.68 3.12 -23.21
CA GLY A 129 5.94 1.76 -22.74
C GLY A 129 6.56 1.76 -21.35
N ASP A 130 6.81 0.57 -20.83
CA ASP A 130 7.56 0.38 -19.60
C ASP A 130 8.56 -0.76 -19.75
N THR A 131 9.58 -0.75 -18.91
CA THR A 131 10.58 -1.82 -18.86
C THR A 131 10.06 -2.95 -17.98
N ILE A 132 10.13 -4.19 -18.49
CA ILE A 132 9.58 -5.37 -17.81
C ILE A 132 10.18 -5.59 -16.42
N LYS A 133 11.45 -5.20 -16.22
CA LYS A 133 12.11 -5.32 -14.92
C LYS A 133 11.44 -4.48 -13.83
N TRP A 134 10.68 -3.44 -14.18
CA TRP A 134 9.91 -2.66 -13.21
C TRP A 134 8.58 -3.33 -12.82
N GLY A 135 8.28 -4.51 -13.35
CA GLY A 135 7.07 -5.25 -13.08
C GLY A 135 5.89 -4.80 -13.94
N VAL A 136 4.77 -5.52 -13.83
CA VAL A 136 3.52 -5.25 -14.53
C VAL A 136 2.46 -4.97 -13.48
N ARG A 137 1.86 -3.78 -13.55
CA ARG A 137 0.75 -3.37 -12.70
C ARG A 137 -0.55 -3.52 -13.45
N THR A 138 -1.58 -4.04 -12.80
CA THR A 138 -2.95 -3.92 -13.32
C THR A 138 -3.35 -2.44 -13.29
N GLY A 139 -4.35 -2.07 -14.08
CA GLY A 139 -5.10 -0.86 -13.79
C GLY A 139 -5.93 -1.02 -12.52
N ARG A 140 -6.82 -0.05 -12.28
CA ARG A 140 -7.63 -0.04 -11.06
C ARG A 140 -8.68 -1.14 -11.06
N LEU A 141 -8.79 -1.82 -9.92
CA LEU A 141 -9.78 -2.85 -9.69
C LEU A 141 -10.81 -2.43 -8.65
N VAL A 142 -12.04 -2.92 -8.83
CA VAL A 142 -13.14 -2.75 -7.88
C VAL A 142 -13.77 -4.10 -7.53
N PRO A 143 -14.38 -4.27 -6.36
CA PRO A 143 -15.25 -5.40 -6.09
C PRO A 143 -16.40 -5.47 -7.11
N GLU A 144 -16.91 -6.67 -7.40
CA GLU A 144 -18.06 -6.84 -8.32
C GLU A 144 -19.28 -5.99 -7.93
N ALA A 145 -19.54 -5.83 -6.62
CA ALA A 145 -20.63 -5.02 -6.11
C ALA A 145 -20.52 -3.53 -6.51
N ASP A 146 -19.30 -3.07 -6.78
CA ASP A 146 -18.99 -1.69 -7.14
C ASP A 146 -18.85 -1.47 -8.64
N LEU A 147 -18.92 -2.54 -9.46
CA LEU A 147 -18.81 -2.43 -10.91
C LEU A 147 -19.92 -1.54 -11.50
N ALA A 148 -21.12 -1.54 -10.92
CA ALA A 148 -22.21 -0.67 -11.33
C ALA A 148 -21.91 0.83 -11.13
N LYS A 149 -21.00 1.18 -10.20
CA LYS A 149 -20.52 2.56 -10.02
C LYS A 149 -19.63 3.01 -11.17
N LEU A 150 -19.15 2.09 -12.02
CA LEU A 150 -18.36 2.42 -13.21
C LEU A 150 -19.23 2.53 -14.47
N ASP A 151 -20.55 2.33 -14.39
CA ASP A 151 -21.44 2.41 -15.56
C ASP A 151 -21.32 3.79 -16.23
N CYS A 152 -21.14 3.79 -17.55
CA CYS A 152 -20.99 5.04 -18.28
C CYS A 152 -22.24 5.94 -18.13
N PRO A 153 -22.10 7.28 -18.19
CA PRO A 153 -23.21 8.20 -17.97
C PRO A 153 -24.41 7.93 -18.88
N ARG A 154 -25.61 7.90 -18.30
CA ARG A 154 -26.87 7.77 -19.05
C ARG A 154 -27.31 9.09 -19.65
N SER A 155 -28.00 9.04 -20.79
CA SER A 155 -28.64 10.21 -21.37
C SER A 155 -29.77 10.71 -20.47
N SER A 156 -29.90 12.03 -20.33
CA SER A 156 -31.03 12.66 -19.62
C SER A 156 -32.35 12.58 -20.39
N GLU A 157 -32.27 12.36 -21.71
CA GLU A 157 -33.44 12.25 -22.58
C GLU A 157 -33.99 10.82 -22.64
N ASP A 158 -33.10 9.83 -22.56
CA ASP A 158 -33.45 8.41 -22.57
C ASP A 158 -32.45 7.61 -21.72
N ALA A 159 -32.87 7.21 -20.52
CA ALA A 159 -32.02 6.49 -19.57
C ALA A 159 -31.63 5.07 -20.05
N THR A 160 -32.27 4.55 -21.10
CA THR A 160 -31.87 3.28 -21.72
C THR A 160 -30.61 3.42 -22.58
N GLN A 161 -30.19 4.66 -22.85
CA GLN A 161 -29.05 4.99 -23.68
C GLN A 161 -27.93 5.66 -22.89
N TYR A 162 -26.70 5.44 -23.33
CA TYR A 162 -25.56 6.23 -22.91
C TYR A 162 -25.66 7.65 -23.44
N ARG A 163 -25.14 8.60 -22.64
CA ARG A 163 -25.06 10.02 -22.99
C ARG A 163 -24.22 10.23 -24.25
N ASP A 164 -23.10 9.52 -24.35
CA ASP A 164 -22.10 9.68 -25.40
C ASP A 164 -22.08 8.43 -26.30
N ASP A 165 -22.17 8.65 -27.62
CA ASP A 165 -22.28 7.59 -28.63
C ASP A 165 -20.93 6.94 -28.95
N HIS A 166 -20.79 5.64 -28.71
CA HIS A 166 -19.55 4.93 -29.04
C HIS A 166 -19.48 4.67 -30.55
N PRO A 167 -18.40 5.07 -31.25
CA PRO A 167 -18.32 4.93 -32.71
C PRO A 167 -18.52 3.50 -33.24
N ILE A 168 -18.20 2.48 -32.44
CA ILE A 168 -18.42 1.06 -32.79
C ILE A 168 -19.73 0.49 -32.21
N HIS A 169 -20.06 0.81 -30.95
CA HIS A 169 -21.06 0.05 -30.18
C HIS A 169 -22.42 0.73 -30.11
N GLY A 170 -22.50 2.01 -30.50
CA GLY A 170 -23.69 2.80 -30.34
C GLY A 170 -23.92 3.24 -28.90
N LYS A 171 -25.18 3.61 -28.61
CA LYS A 171 -25.62 4.14 -27.31
C LYS A 171 -26.50 3.19 -26.49
N ASP A 172 -26.93 2.06 -27.02
CA ASP A 172 -27.86 1.17 -26.31
C ASP A 172 -27.16 0.41 -25.17
N ALA A 173 -27.47 0.80 -23.94
CA ALA A 173 -26.85 0.25 -22.76
C ALA A 173 -27.46 -1.09 -22.32
N ALA A 174 -28.61 -1.50 -22.85
CA ALA A 174 -29.21 -2.80 -22.56
C ALA A 174 -28.49 -3.92 -23.34
N THR A 175 -28.08 -3.63 -24.58
CA THR A 175 -27.40 -4.59 -25.45
C THR A 175 -25.88 -4.47 -25.41
N THR A 176 -25.35 -3.27 -25.18
CA THR A 176 -23.91 -2.98 -25.12
C THR A 176 -23.51 -2.25 -23.83
N PRO A 177 -23.64 -2.88 -22.65
CA PRO A 177 -23.24 -2.25 -21.39
C PRO A 177 -21.74 -1.92 -21.39
N ARG A 178 -21.40 -0.72 -20.94
CA ARG A 178 -20.05 -0.15 -20.93
C ARG A 178 -19.67 0.43 -19.57
N TYR A 179 -18.41 0.24 -19.19
CA TYR A 179 -17.83 0.77 -17.95
C TYR A 179 -16.76 1.82 -18.23
N CYS A 180 -16.95 3.02 -17.70
CA CYS A 180 -16.14 4.21 -17.95
C CYS A 180 -15.09 4.44 -16.86
N MET A 181 -13.87 4.77 -17.27
CA MET A 181 -12.71 4.94 -16.38
C MET A 181 -12.70 6.28 -15.67
N ASP A 182 -13.36 7.30 -16.23
CA ASP A 182 -13.56 8.61 -15.59
C ASP A 182 -14.21 8.49 -14.20
N ALA A 183 -14.95 7.40 -13.94
CA ALA A 183 -15.57 7.13 -12.64
C ALA A 183 -14.56 7.00 -11.49
N PHE A 184 -13.29 6.67 -11.77
CA PHE A 184 -12.24 6.67 -10.75
C PHE A 184 -11.74 8.07 -10.36
N TRP A 185 -12.03 9.07 -11.19
CA TRP A 185 -11.53 10.45 -11.02
C TRP A 185 -12.65 11.44 -10.72
N ASP A 186 -13.89 11.10 -11.05
CA ASP A 186 -15.05 11.93 -10.82
C ASP A 186 -15.77 11.52 -9.51
N PRO A 187 -15.81 12.41 -8.50
CA PRO A 187 -16.42 12.11 -7.21
C PRO A 187 -17.94 11.88 -7.29
N THR A 188 -18.61 12.23 -8.40
CA THR A 188 -20.05 12.01 -8.58
C THR A 188 -20.42 10.53 -8.65
N TYR A 189 -19.47 9.66 -8.97
CA TYR A 189 -19.66 8.21 -9.03
C TYR A 189 -19.62 7.52 -7.66
N ASN A 190 -19.25 8.23 -6.59
CA ASN A 190 -19.15 7.69 -5.22
C ASN A 190 -18.30 6.42 -5.10
N LEU A 191 -17.24 6.33 -5.91
CA LEU A 191 -16.23 5.29 -5.81
C LEU A 191 -15.05 5.81 -4.98
N ASN A 192 -14.92 5.30 -3.75
CA ASN A 192 -13.95 5.80 -2.78
C ASN A 192 -12.77 4.86 -2.55
N GLU A 193 -12.87 3.62 -3.02
CA GLU A 193 -11.86 2.58 -2.81
C GLU A 193 -11.67 1.79 -4.10
N TRP A 194 -10.42 1.49 -4.41
CA TRP A 194 -10.01 0.65 -5.52
C TRP A 194 -8.68 -0.02 -5.18
N TYR A 195 -8.37 -1.11 -5.87
CA TYR A 195 -7.17 -1.90 -5.66
C TYR A 195 -6.27 -1.84 -6.90
N GLU A 196 -4.98 -2.06 -6.73
CA GLU A 196 -4.01 -2.28 -7.81
C GLU A 196 -3.17 -3.49 -7.42
N ILE A 197 -2.89 -4.36 -8.39
CA ILE A 197 -2.04 -5.53 -8.19
C ILE A 197 -0.79 -5.33 -9.02
N ARG A 198 0.37 -5.53 -8.40
CA ARG A 198 1.67 -5.50 -9.09
C ARG A 198 2.32 -6.86 -9.10
N PHE A 199 2.80 -7.26 -10.27
CA PHE A 199 3.59 -8.46 -10.47
C PHE A 199 5.02 -8.07 -10.80
N GLY A 200 5.97 -8.51 -9.99
CA GLY A 200 7.37 -8.11 -10.10
C GLY A 200 8.33 -9.27 -10.33
N ILE A 201 9.36 -9.06 -11.16
CA ILE A 201 10.47 -10.01 -11.31
C ILE A 201 11.58 -9.72 -10.29
N THR A 202 11.82 -8.43 -10.04
CA THR A 202 12.90 -7.91 -9.20
C THR A 202 12.68 -8.20 -7.72
N GLN A 203 13.78 -8.34 -6.97
CA GLN A 203 13.73 -8.66 -5.55
C GLN A 203 12.98 -7.61 -4.72
N TRP A 204 13.16 -6.32 -5.02
CA TRP A 204 12.50 -5.24 -4.30
C TRP A 204 10.98 -5.15 -4.56
N ASP A 205 10.48 -5.83 -5.60
CA ASP A 205 9.06 -5.90 -5.92
C ASP A 205 8.41 -7.21 -5.44
N ARG A 206 9.21 -8.16 -4.93
CA ARG A 206 8.73 -9.40 -4.32
C ARG A 206 8.51 -9.18 -2.82
N GLN A 207 7.27 -9.35 -2.39
CA GLN A 207 6.94 -9.37 -0.96
C GLN A 207 7.28 -10.74 -0.36
N SER A 208 7.92 -10.73 0.81
CA SER A 208 8.23 -11.93 1.58
C SER A 208 7.53 -11.84 2.93
N TYR A 209 6.84 -12.92 3.31
CA TYR A 209 6.09 -12.99 4.56
C TYR A 209 6.62 -14.14 5.42
N VAL A 210 6.59 -13.94 6.73
CA VAL A 210 6.92 -15.01 7.70
C VAL A 210 5.64 -15.75 8.03
N VAL A 211 5.70 -17.08 8.00
CA VAL A 211 4.60 -17.95 8.43
C VAL A 211 5.00 -18.72 9.69
N ASP A 212 4.06 -18.88 10.61
CA ASP A 212 4.23 -19.78 11.73
C ASP A 212 4.23 -21.22 11.22
N GLN A 213 5.32 -21.95 11.49
CA GLN A 213 5.53 -23.31 10.99
C GLN A 213 4.50 -24.31 11.53
N SER A 214 3.87 -24.04 12.67
CA SER A 214 2.94 -24.97 13.32
C SER A 214 1.54 -24.95 12.71
N ASN A 215 1.11 -23.81 12.17
CA ASN A 215 -0.27 -23.59 11.72
C ASN A 215 -0.36 -22.92 10.32
N SER A 216 0.78 -22.60 9.70
CA SER A 216 0.89 -21.91 8.41
C SER A 216 0.21 -20.52 8.34
N ALA A 217 -0.10 -19.91 9.49
CA ALA A 217 -0.64 -18.56 9.52
C ALA A 217 0.48 -17.53 9.28
N TYR A 218 0.13 -16.45 8.58
CA TYR A 218 1.03 -15.30 8.42
C TYR A 218 1.25 -14.61 9.75
N ILE A 219 2.51 -14.32 10.07
CA ILE A 219 2.89 -13.51 11.23
C ILE A 219 2.74 -12.06 10.82
N SER A 220 1.77 -11.36 11.43
CA SER A 220 1.62 -9.92 11.28
C SER A 220 2.60 -9.20 12.18
N PHE A 221 3.32 -8.22 11.62
CA PHE A 221 4.15 -7.31 12.38
C PHE A 221 3.41 -5.96 12.47
N ALA A 222 3.28 -5.45 13.69
CA ALA A 222 2.71 -4.12 13.87
C ALA A 222 3.64 -3.09 13.23
N ARG A 223 3.12 -2.34 12.26
CA ARG A 223 3.87 -1.27 11.58
C ARG A 223 4.27 -0.18 12.58
N PRO A 224 5.37 0.54 12.35
CA PRO A 224 5.68 1.72 13.13
C PRO A 224 4.54 2.72 13.09
N LYS A 225 4.17 3.28 14.24
CA LYS A 225 3.04 4.21 14.37
C LYS A 225 3.42 5.40 15.21
N MET A 226 2.92 6.58 14.82
CA MET A 226 2.94 7.74 15.69
C MET A 226 1.74 7.67 16.62
N LEU A 227 1.98 7.93 17.90
CA LEU A 227 0.98 7.94 18.95
C LEU A 227 1.07 9.24 19.73
N ARG A 228 -0.03 9.64 20.36
CA ARG A 228 -0.11 10.80 21.24
C ARG A 228 -0.40 10.33 22.66
N TYR A 229 0.36 10.85 23.61
CA TYR A 229 0.09 10.69 25.04
C TYR A 229 -0.21 12.06 25.65
N GLN A 230 -1.37 12.17 26.30
CA GLN A 230 -1.71 13.32 27.12
C GLN A 230 -1.21 13.04 28.54
N VAL A 231 -0.14 13.72 28.95
CA VAL A 231 0.38 13.60 30.31
C VAL A 231 -0.67 14.16 31.27
N PRO A 232 -1.01 13.45 32.36
CA PRO A 232 -1.94 13.96 33.36
C PRO A 232 -1.48 15.31 33.92
N ASP A 233 -2.44 16.17 34.23
CA ASP A 233 -2.19 17.49 34.80
C ASP A 233 -1.91 17.39 36.31
N ASP A 234 -0.79 16.74 36.65
CA ASP A 234 -0.27 16.60 38.01
C ASP A 234 1.20 17.03 38.05
N ALA A 235 1.43 18.30 38.37
CA ALA A 235 2.76 18.89 38.47
C ALA A 235 3.64 18.25 39.56
N VAL A 236 3.05 17.59 40.57
CA VAL A 236 3.84 16.93 41.63
C VAL A 236 4.49 15.66 41.08
N LYS A 237 3.78 14.93 40.22
CA LYS A 237 4.27 13.67 39.65
C LYS A 237 5.04 13.86 38.33
N TYR A 238 4.59 14.78 37.48
CA TYR A 238 5.11 14.92 36.10
C TYR A 238 5.91 16.22 35.89
N GLY A 239 6.05 17.07 36.92
CA GLY A 239 6.82 18.30 36.85
C GLY A 239 6.39 19.19 35.68
N ASP A 240 7.36 19.65 34.90
CA ASP A 240 7.13 20.52 33.74
C ASP A 240 6.42 19.82 32.58
N ASP A 241 6.35 18.48 32.57
CA ASP A 241 5.66 17.72 31.52
C ASP A 241 4.16 17.55 31.80
N ALA A 242 3.68 17.95 32.98
CA ALA A 242 2.26 17.90 33.35
C ALA A 242 1.36 18.62 32.34
N GLY A 243 0.26 17.98 31.95
CA GLY A 243 -0.73 18.53 31.03
C GLY A 243 -0.28 18.68 29.56
N LYS A 244 0.95 18.28 29.21
CA LYS A 244 1.44 18.36 27.83
C LYS A 244 1.01 17.17 26.97
N ASN A 245 0.94 17.43 25.66
CA ASN A 245 0.85 16.38 24.65
C ASN A 245 2.23 15.97 24.21
N VAL A 246 2.51 14.67 24.30
CA VAL A 246 3.78 14.07 23.90
C VAL A 246 3.53 13.20 22.67
N ARG A 247 4.39 13.38 21.65
CA ARG A 247 4.43 12.53 20.47
C ARG A 247 5.33 11.34 20.76
N LEU A 248 4.78 10.14 20.69
CA LEU A 248 5.50 8.88 20.88
C LEU A 248 5.55 8.11 19.57
N GLU A 249 6.59 7.33 19.39
CA GLU A 249 6.77 6.48 18.22
C GLU A 249 6.78 5.01 18.66
N PHE A 250 5.80 4.25 18.21
CA PHE A 250 5.80 2.81 18.35
C PHE A 250 6.68 2.25 17.23
N GLY A 251 7.82 1.63 17.59
CA GLY A 251 8.82 1.13 16.64
C GLY A 251 8.58 -0.29 16.13
N GLY A 252 7.52 -0.96 16.62
CA GLY A 252 7.30 -2.39 16.44
C GLY A 252 7.74 -3.21 17.65
N PHE A 253 7.31 -4.47 17.72
CA PHE A 253 7.69 -5.45 18.75
C PHE A 253 7.50 -5.04 20.22
N GLY A 254 6.67 -4.02 20.49
CA GLY A 254 6.41 -3.54 21.85
C GLY A 254 7.26 -2.33 22.27
N ASP A 255 8.15 -1.86 21.40
CA ASP A 255 9.03 -0.75 21.71
C ASP A 255 8.34 0.59 21.49
N LEU A 256 8.37 1.45 22.51
CA LEU A 256 7.80 2.79 22.50
C LEU A 256 8.89 3.82 22.76
N TRP A 257 9.02 4.75 21.83
CA TRP A 257 10.11 5.72 21.75
C TRP A 257 9.57 7.14 21.92
N GLY A 258 10.46 8.08 22.22
CA GLY A 258 10.12 9.50 22.34
C GLY A 258 9.52 9.91 23.69
N ILE A 259 9.64 9.08 24.72
CA ILE A 259 9.32 9.50 26.09
C ILE A 259 10.34 10.55 26.51
N PRO A 260 9.91 11.78 26.89
CA PRO A 260 10.80 12.83 27.33
C PRO A 260 11.69 12.39 28.48
N GLY A 261 12.95 12.81 28.43
CA GLY A 261 14.01 12.29 29.27
C GLY A 261 15.18 13.24 29.34
N GLU A 262 16.21 12.81 30.04
CA GLU A 262 17.50 13.48 30.11
C GLU A 262 18.63 12.45 30.17
N VAL A 263 19.81 12.85 29.75
CA VAL A 263 21.01 12.03 29.87
C VAL A 263 21.61 12.25 31.26
N ILE A 264 21.79 11.18 32.02
CA ILE A 264 22.39 11.20 33.35
C ILE A 264 23.73 10.47 33.29
N ASP A 265 24.76 11.05 33.91
CA ASP A 265 26.00 10.33 34.19
C ASP A 265 25.80 9.46 35.43
N THR A 266 25.70 8.15 35.24
CA THR A 266 25.46 7.18 36.33
C THR A 266 26.60 7.11 37.34
N LEU A 267 27.80 7.62 37.02
CA LEU A 267 28.92 7.66 37.95
C LEU A 267 28.82 8.83 38.94
N THR A 268 28.37 10.00 38.48
CA THR A 268 28.34 11.24 39.27
C THR A 268 26.93 11.61 39.73
N GLY A 269 25.90 11.10 39.06
CA GLY A 269 24.50 11.48 39.25
C GLY A 269 24.13 12.82 38.61
N GLU A 270 25.01 13.42 37.81
CA GLU A 270 24.75 14.70 37.15
C GLU A 270 23.81 14.51 35.94
N SER A 271 22.77 15.35 35.85
CA SER A 271 21.99 15.49 34.61
C SER A 271 22.77 16.35 33.62
N LEU A 272 23.02 15.79 32.43
CA LEU A 272 23.66 16.44 31.29
C LEU A 272 22.62 17.12 30.37
N GLY A 273 21.33 17.08 30.76
CA GLY A 273 20.22 17.67 30.03
C GLY A 273 19.55 16.73 29.02
N GLU A 274 18.55 17.26 28.30
CA GLU A 274 17.75 16.51 27.33
C GLU A 274 18.57 16.02 26.13
N PHE A 275 19.58 16.80 25.72
CA PHE A 275 20.48 16.47 24.63
C PHE A 275 21.93 16.50 25.13
N HIS A 276 22.65 15.39 24.94
CA HIS A 276 24.09 15.35 25.18
C HIS A 276 24.85 15.68 23.90
N HIS A 277 25.69 16.71 23.97
CA HIS A 277 26.56 17.12 22.87
C HIS A 277 28.01 16.72 23.18
N GLY A 278 28.48 15.63 22.57
CA GLY A 278 29.84 15.13 22.72
C GLY A 278 29.91 13.62 22.57
N ASP A 279 31.09 13.06 22.87
CA ASP A 279 31.28 11.61 22.83
C ASP A 279 30.44 10.94 23.93
N TRP A 280 29.79 9.83 23.56
CA TRP A 280 29.03 9.01 24.50
C TRP A 280 30.00 8.22 25.39
N LYS A 281 29.85 8.33 26.72
CA LYS A 281 30.62 7.54 27.69
C LYS A 281 29.81 6.35 28.17
N ASP A 282 30.49 5.28 28.57
CA ASP A 282 29.85 4.07 29.11
C ASP A 282 28.99 4.33 30.36
N THR A 283 29.27 5.42 31.09
CA THR A 283 28.52 5.83 32.27
C THR A 283 27.26 6.64 31.94
N TYR A 284 27.07 7.07 30.70
CA TYR A 284 25.90 7.87 30.31
C TYR A 284 24.69 6.98 30.02
N ARG A 285 23.54 7.37 30.56
CA ARG A 285 22.26 6.70 30.35
C ARG A 285 21.18 7.74 30.08
N TYR A 286 20.36 7.50 29.07
CA TYR A 286 19.13 8.27 28.88
C TYR A 286 18.06 7.72 29.81
N VAL A 287 17.50 8.59 30.66
CA VAL A 287 16.47 8.25 31.62
C VAL A 287 15.24 9.09 31.32
N SER A 288 14.08 8.43 31.18
CA SER A 288 12.81 9.11 31.00
C SER A 288 12.47 9.95 32.23
N ARG A 289 12.02 11.20 32.03
CA ARG A 289 11.62 12.12 33.11
C ARG A 289 10.35 11.65 33.82
N PHE A 290 9.54 10.86 33.14
CA PHE A 290 8.37 10.20 33.72
C PHE A 290 8.17 8.80 33.12
N ILE A 291 7.38 8.00 33.84
CA ILE A 291 6.94 6.67 33.41
C ILE A 291 5.46 6.78 33.04
N ILE A 292 5.06 6.13 31.95
CA ILE A 292 3.66 6.04 31.55
C ILE A 292 3.01 4.90 32.33
N GLU A 293 2.31 5.25 33.40
CA GLU A 293 1.66 4.30 34.30
C GLU A 293 0.26 4.77 34.71
N ALA A 294 -0.47 3.92 35.43
CA ALA A 294 -1.80 4.28 35.92
C ALA A 294 -1.72 5.52 36.84
N HIS A 295 -2.62 6.47 36.60
CA HIS A 295 -2.72 7.69 37.37
C HIS A 295 -4.13 7.81 37.95
N ASN A 296 -4.24 7.98 39.27
CA ASN A 296 -5.51 8.01 40.00
C ASN A 296 -6.44 6.81 39.70
N GLY A 297 -5.85 5.63 39.51
CA GLY A 297 -6.59 4.39 39.21
C GLY A 297 -7.08 4.27 37.77
N VAL A 298 -6.69 5.19 36.89
CA VAL A 298 -7.00 5.14 35.45
C VAL A 298 -5.76 4.69 34.69
N ASP A 299 -5.91 3.63 33.88
CA ASP A 299 -4.86 3.14 33.01
C ASP A 299 -4.48 4.19 31.96
N PRO A 300 -3.19 4.32 31.61
CA PRO A 300 -2.75 5.24 30.58
C PRO A 300 -3.26 4.78 29.20
N VAL A 301 -3.71 5.74 28.42
CA VAL A 301 -4.20 5.53 27.05
C VAL A 301 -3.41 6.41 26.09
N LEU A 302 -2.96 5.81 24.99
CA LEU A 302 -2.37 6.50 23.85
C LEU A 302 -3.43 6.65 22.76
N THR A 303 -3.42 7.74 22.01
CA THR A 303 -4.35 7.94 20.88
C THR A 303 -3.60 8.07 19.55
N ASP A 304 -4.28 7.78 18.44
CA ASP A 304 -3.77 8.13 17.12
C ASP A 304 -3.74 9.67 16.98
N PRO A 305 -2.68 10.27 16.39
CA PRO A 305 -2.60 11.71 16.22
C PRO A 305 -3.67 12.29 15.27
N ASN A 306 -4.27 11.46 14.40
CA ASN A 306 -5.28 11.90 13.43
C ASN A 306 -6.71 11.52 13.84
N ASP A 307 -6.87 10.62 14.81
CA ASP A 307 -8.18 10.15 15.28
C ASP A 307 -8.16 9.75 16.77
N ASP A 308 -8.77 10.58 17.61
CA ASP A 308 -8.85 10.35 19.06
C ASP A 308 -9.76 9.17 19.45
N ALA A 309 -10.59 8.65 18.53
CA ALA A 309 -11.38 7.45 18.76
C ALA A 309 -10.52 6.17 18.75
N ILE A 310 -9.36 6.21 18.08
CA ILE A 310 -8.42 5.09 18.02
C ILE A 310 -7.49 5.17 19.23
N THR A 311 -7.66 4.22 20.15
CA THR A 311 -6.95 4.19 21.43
C THR A 311 -6.11 2.92 21.61
N TYR A 312 -4.98 3.06 22.30
CA TYR A 312 -4.04 1.99 22.58
C TYR A 312 -3.71 1.94 24.07
N LYS A 313 -3.60 0.73 24.61
CA LYS A 313 -3.13 0.51 25.97
C LYS A 313 -1.62 0.37 25.95
N VAL A 314 -0.95 1.01 26.90
CA VAL A 314 0.48 0.81 27.12
C VAL A 314 0.72 -0.11 28.31
N LYS A 315 1.79 -0.91 28.24
CA LYS A 315 2.25 -1.74 29.34
C LYS A 315 3.76 -1.69 29.37
N ALA A 316 4.34 -1.49 30.55
CA ALA A 316 5.78 -1.62 30.73
C ALA A 316 6.21 -3.07 30.48
N LEU A 317 7.08 -3.28 29.49
CA LEU A 317 7.65 -4.60 29.18
C LEU A 317 8.91 -4.87 29.99
N GLN A 318 9.72 -3.84 30.21
CA GLN A 318 10.97 -3.86 30.94
C GLN A 318 11.08 -2.56 31.75
N GLY A 319 11.84 -2.59 32.85
CA GLY A 319 12.11 -1.43 33.69
C GLY A 319 13.51 -1.51 34.26
N GLU A 320 14.16 -0.35 34.37
CA GLU A 320 15.43 -0.20 35.08
C GLU A 320 15.15 0.38 36.47
N GLU A 321 15.66 -0.25 37.52
CA GLU A 321 15.56 0.24 38.90
C GLU A 321 16.92 0.74 39.36
N PHE A 322 17.01 2.03 39.70
CA PHE A 322 18.21 2.63 40.26
C PHE A 322 18.15 2.57 41.78
N LEU A 323 19.01 1.74 42.38
CA LEU A 323 19.12 1.65 43.83
C LEU A 323 19.96 2.80 44.37
N LEU A 324 19.41 3.54 45.33
CA LEU A 324 20.17 4.58 46.03
C LEU A 324 21.34 3.92 46.78
N ASN A 325 22.53 4.51 46.66
CA ASN A 325 23.70 4.01 47.37
C ASN A 325 23.45 4.14 48.89
N LYS A 326 23.34 3.01 49.60
CA LYS A 326 23.16 3.02 51.05
C LYS A 326 24.52 3.27 51.71
N PRO A 327 24.72 4.40 52.44
CA PRO A 327 26.03 4.78 52.97
C PRO A 327 26.70 3.72 53.85
N ALA A 328 25.89 2.85 54.47
CA ALA A 328 26.35 1.77 55.36
C ALA A 328 26.87 0.51 54.63
N VAL A 329 26.85 0.46 53.29
CA VAL A 329 27.16 -0.75 52.50
C VAL A 329 28.25 -0.49 51.45
N VAL A 330 28.83 0.71 51.43
CA VAL A 330 30.02 1.01 50.63
C VAL A 330 31.22 0.37 51.34
N GLY A 331 31.67 -0.78 50.84
CA GLY A 331 32.86 -1.45 51.36
C GLY A 331 34.09 -0.56 51.23
N THR A 332 34.89 -0.48 52.29
CA THR A 332 36.21 0.17 52.33
C THR A 332 37.18 -0.44 51.35
#